data_AF-A0A8J6TYL4-F1
#
_entry.id   AF-A0A8J6TYL4-F1
#
_cell.length_a   1.000
_cell.length_b   1.000
_cell.length_c   1.000
_cell.angle_alpha   90.00
_cell.angle_beta   90.00
_cell.angle_gamma   90.00
#
_symmetry.space_group_name_H-M   'P 1'
#
loop_
_entity.id
_entity.type
_entity.pdbx_description
1 polymer ?
#
loop_
_entity_poly.entity_id
_entity_poly.type
_entity_poly.pdbx_seq_one_letter_code
_entity_poly.pdbx_strand_id
1 'polypeptide(L)'
;MQGRTYYAPTGGLPPQTQLLTDRAVFTEAYAVIPKGVMSDIVTSPLPFWDGTRAWILSRPLSGFAETFSQYIMEVAPGGGSDRTELDPAAEGVLFVVEGEISVAIGGDTHVMHPGCYAYLPPSSGWTLRNESSGHARFHWIRKAYEPVEGIDTPPPLFLDEADVTPSAMPGTDGKWATTRFVDPADLRHDMHVTVVTFEPGAVIPFAETHVMEHGLYVLEGKAVYRLNQDWVEVEAGDYMWLRAFCPQACYAGGPGKFRYLLYKDVNRHAKLGGFR
;
A
#
# COMPACT_ATOMS: atom_id res chain seq x y z
N MET A 1 -12.34 0.22 23.14
CA MET A 1 -11.21 -0.04 22.22
C MET A 1 -10.93 1.27 21.52
N GLN A 2 -9.71 1.82 21.62
CA GLN A 2 -9.35 2.94 20.75
C GLN A 2 -9.42 2.44 19.31
N GLY A 3 -10.07 3.19 18.42
CA GLY A 3 -10.21 2.83 17.01
C GLY A 3 -8.86 2.65 16.33
N ARG A 4 -8.81 1.87 15.25
CA ARG A 4 -7.62 1.75 14.41
C ARG A 4 -7.24 3.14 13.88
N THR A 5 -5.95 3.43 13.88
CA THR A 5 -5.42 4.68 13.33
C THR A 5 -4.61 4.39 12.07
N TYR A 6 -4.65 5.31 11.12
CA TYR A 6 -3.91 5.25 9.88
C TYR A 6 -3.26 6.60 9.66
N TYR A 7 -1.95 6.61 9.42
CA TYR A 7 -1.27 7.84 9.00
C TYR A 7 -1.71 8.23 7.60
N ALA A 8 -1.95 9.53 7.40
CA ALA A 8 -2.21 10.12 6.10
C ALA A 8 -1.35 11.39 5.93
N PRO A 9 -0.63 11.56 4.80
CA PRO A 9 0.17 12.75 4.58
C PRO A 9 -0.72 13.96 4.31
N THR A 10 -0.41 15.10 4.94
CA THR A 10 -1.15 16.35 4.77
C THR A 10 -0.44 17.35 3.84
N GLY A 11 0.79 17.06 3.45
CA GLY A 11 1.61 17.96 2.66
C GLY A 11 2.28 19.05 3.51
N GLY A 12 2.28 20.26 2.98
CA GLY A 12 3.02 21.40 3.51
C GLY A 12 4.49 21.41 3.10
N LEU A 13 5.21 22.43 3.57
CA LEU A 13 6.66 22.53 3.47
C LEU A 13 7.26 22.62 4.87
N PRO A 14 8.28 21.80 5.19
CA PRO A 14 8.99 21.94 6.44
C PRO A 14 9.68 23.31 6.57
N PRO A 15 9.93 23.81 7.78
CA PRO A 15 10.53 25.12 7.99
C PRO A 15 11.98 25.16 7.46
N GLN A 16 12.41 26.34 6.98
CA GLN A 16 13.78 26.56 6.47
C GLN A 16 14.88 26.36 7.53
N THR A 17 14.51 26.27 8.81
CA THR A 17 15.41 25.99 9.93
C THR A 17 15.63 24.50 10.17
N GLN A 18 14.95 23.62 9.44
CA GLN A 18 15.08 22.17 9.59
C GLN A 18 16.44 21.68 9.08
N LEU A 19 17.08 20.79 9.86
CA LEU A 19 18.27 20.07 9.41
C LEU A 19 17.89 19.06 8.32
N LEU A 20 18.77 18.92 7.32
CA LEU A 20 18.50 18.11 6.12
C LEU A 20 18.99 16.65 6.22
N THR A 21 19.67 16.28 7.31
CA THR A 21 20.01 14.87 7.55
C THR A 21 18.72 14.10 7.80
N ASP A 22 18.47 13.07 7.00
CA ASP A 22 17.23 12.28 7.06
C ASP A 22 17.52 10.78 6.87
N ARG A 23 16.50 9.96 7.10
CA ARG A 23 16.53 8.49 7.07
C ARG A 23 16.33 7.91 5.66
N ALA A 24 16.39 8.73 4.62
CA ALA A 24 16.26 8.26 3.24
C ALA A 24 17.45 7.37 2.88
N VAL A 25 17.19 6.17 2.38
CA VAL A 25 18.21 5.19 1.99
C VAL A 25 17.89 4.60 0.63
N PHE A 26 18.89 4.48 -0.22
CA PHE A 26 18.83 3.73 -1.48
C PHE A 26 20.06 2.83 -1.56
N THR A 27 19.85 1.51 -1.51
CA THR A 27 20.89 0.50 -1.67
C THR A 27 20.61 -0.32 -2.93
N GLU A 28 21.41 -1.35 -3.21
CA GLU A 28 21.10 -2.28 -4.30
C GLU A 28 19.98 -3.27 -3.96
N ALA A 29 19.59 -3.37 -2.68
CA ALA A 29 18.65 -4.37 -2.16
C ALA A 29 17.33 -3.76 -1.68
N TYR A 30 17.33 -2.50 -1.24
CA TYR A 30 16.14 -1.85 -0.69
C TYR A 30 16.20 -0.32 -0.80
N ALA A 31 15.04 0.31 -0.64
CA ALA A 31 14.92 1.75 -0.46
C ALA A 31 14.04 2.07 0.77
N VAL A 32 14.34 3.17 1.45
CA VAL A 32 13.52 3.76 2.52
C VAL A 32 13.25 5.21 2.15
N ILE A 33 11.96 5.56 2.10
CA ILE A 33 11.47 6.90 1.79
C ILE A 33 10.72 7.42 3.03
N PRO A 34 11.30 8.35 3.80
CA PRO A 34 10.67 8.88 5.00
C PRO A 34 9.41 9.69 4.68
N LYS A 35 8.47 9.74 5.61
CA LYS A 35 7.21 10.51 5.48
C LYS A 35 7.42 12.00 5.15
N GLY A 36 8.57 12.57 5.54
CA GLY A 36 8.92 13.96 5.28
C GLY A 36 9.03 14.32 3.79
N VAL A 37 9.16 13.32 2.91
CA VAL A 37 9.17 13.51 1.46
C VAL A 37 7.78 13.93 0.93
N MET A 38 6.69 13.62 1.64
CA MET A 38 5.31 13.88 1.19
C MET A 38 4.91 15.35 1.36
N SER A 39 5.62 16.24 0.67
CA SER A 39 5.44 17.69 0.67
C SER A 39 4.60 18.17 -0.50
N ASP A 40 4.09 19.42 -0.44
CA ASP A 40 3.18 19.94 -1.48
C ASP A 40 3.83 20.05 -2.86
N ILE A 41 5.11 20.43 -2.91
CA ILE A 41 5.82 20.75 -4.16
C ILE A 41 6.22 19.51 -4.99
N VAL A 42 6.05 18.31 -4.43
CA VAL A 42 6.35 17.04 -5.11
C VAL A 42 5.08 16.25 -5.47
N THR A 43 3.91 16.89 -5.35
CA THR A 43 2.64 16.28 -5.75
C THR A 43 2.49 16.23 -7.26
N SER A 44 1.76 15.24 -7.74
CA SER A 44 1.47 15.02 -9.16
C SER A 44 -0.04 15.15 -9.42
N PRO A 45 -0.46 15.96 -10.42
CA PRO A 45 -1.81 15.87 -10.96
C PRO A 45 -1.93 14.67 -11.91
N LEU A 46 -3.13 14.11 -12.03
CA LEU A 46 -3.44 13.05 -13.00
C LEU A 46 -4.49 13.54 -14.00
N PRO A 47 -4.41 13.16 -15.29
CA PRO A 47 -5.44 13.50 -16.27
C PRO A 47 -6.84 13.04 -15.83
N PHE A 48 -7.85 13.89 -16.02
CA PHE A 48 -9.26 13.60 -15.68
C PHE A 48 -9.56 13.45 -14.19
N TRP A 49 -8.64 13.86 -13.31
CA TRP A 49 -8.89 13.95 -11.87
C TRP A 49 -9.08 15.41 -11.45
N ASP A 50 -10.25 15.74 -10.95
CA ASP A 50 -10.61 17.08 -10.45
C ASP A 50 -10.29 17.19 -8.96
N GLY A 51 -9.80 18.36 -8.53
CA GLY A 51 -9.58 18.65 -7.10
C GLY A 51 -8.68 17.62 -6.40
N THR A 52 -7.72 17.04 -7.11
CA THR A 52 -6.94 15.89 -6.66
C THR A 52 -5.44 16.16 -6.78
N ARG A 53 -4.67 15.63 -5.82
CA ARG A 53 -3.21 15.56 -5.89
C ARG A 53 -2.73 14.19 -5.43
N ALA A 54 -1.61 13.72 -5.99
CA ALA A 54 -1.05 12.42 -5.67
C ALA A 54 0.42 12.52 -5.26
N TRP A 55 0.82 11.79 -4.21
CA TRP A 55 2.22 11.46 -3.96
C TRP A 55 2.51 10.09 -4.58
N ILE A 56 3.49 10.02 -5.47
CA ILE A 56 3.82 8.80 -6.22
C ILE A 56 4.96 8.06 -5.52
N LEU A 57 4.69 6.82 -5.11
CA LEU A 57 5.62 5.85 -4.54
C LEU A 57 5.74 4.67 -5.51
N SER A 58 6.45 4.90 -6.62
CA SER A 58 6.69 3.87 -7.65
C SER A 58 8.13 3.95 -8.13
N ARG A 59 8.67 2.82 -8.59
CA ARG A 59 10.03 2.70 -9.15
C ARG A 59 11.13 3.29 -8.26
N PRO A 60 11.19 2.95 -6.95
CA PRO A 60 12.19 3.54 -6.05
C PRO A 60 13.63 3.14 -6.39
N LEU A 61 13.86 2.04 -7.12
CA LEU A 61 15.15 1.73 -7.77
C LEU A 61 14.94 1.36 -9.25
N SER A 62 16.00 1.43 -10.05
CA SER A 62 15.99 0.94 -11.43
C SER A 62 15.95 -0.60 -11.52
N GLY A 63 15.39 -1.12 -12.61
CA GLY A 63 15.30 -2.56 -12.89
C GLY A 63 13.97 -3.17 -12.42
N PHE A 64 14.02 -4.30 -11.70
CA PHE A 64 12.84 -5.03 -11.21
C PHE A 64 12.11 -4.28 -10.07
N ALA A 65 11.56 -3.12 -10.37
CA ALA A 65 10.78 -2.23 -9.49
C ALA A 65 9.57 -1.64 -10.23
N GLU A 66 9.15 -2.30 -11.30
CA GLU A 66 8.18 -1.79 -12.28
C GLU A 66 6.86 -2.57 -12.26
N THR A 67 6.75 -3.62 -11.45
CA THR A 67 5.51 -4.42 -11.36
C THR A 67 4.38 -3.63 -10.71
N PHE A 68 4.70 -2.84 -9.69
CA PHE A 68 3.71 -2.08 -8.93
C PHE A 68 3.91 -0.57 -9.05
N SER A 69 2.80 0.13 -8.91
CA SER A 69 2.76 1.57 -8.70
C SER A 69 1.86 1.89 -7.52
N GLN A 70 2.36 2.57 -6.50
CA GLN A 70 1.56 3.04 -5.38
C GLN A 70 1.44 4.56 -5.43
N TYR A 71 0.22 5.06 -5.29
CA TYR A 71 -0.07 6.47 -5.08
C TYR A 71 -0.69 6.66 -3.70
N ILE A 72 -0.40 7.79 -3.06
CA ILE A 72 -1.21 8.31 -1.97
C ILE A 72 -2.01 9.47 -2.56
N MET A 73 -3.30 9.23 -2.71
CA MET A 73 -4.24 10.19 -3.30
C MET A 73 -4.78 11.08 -2.19
N GLU A 74 -4.88 12.38 -2.46
CA GLU A 74 -5.73 13.31 -1.70
C GLU A 74 -6.75 13.93 -2.65
N VAL A 75 -8.03 13.77 -2.31
CA VAL A 75 -9.15 14.29 -3.09
C VAL A 75 -9.90 15.31 -2.23
N ALA A 76 -9.95 16.56 -2.69
CA ALA A 76 -10.68 17.64 -2.02
C ALA A 76 -12.20 17.43 -2.12
N PRO A 77 -13.00 18.13 -1.30
CA PRO A 77 -14.47 18.10 -1.40
C PRO A 77 -14.95 18.39 -2.83
N GLY A 78 -15.85 17.53 -3.35
CA GLY A 78 -16.35 17.60 -4.72
C GLY A 78 -15.37 17.14 -5.81
N GLY A 79 -14.15 16.74 -5.45
CA GLY A 79 -13.15 16.20 -6.36
C GLY A 79 -13.39 14.73 -6.74
N GLY A 80 -12.50 14.20 -7.57
CA GLY A 80 -12.51 12.80 -8.01
C GLY A 80 -12.38 12.67 -9.52
N SER A 81 -12.84 11.55 -10.08
CA SER A 81 -12.76 11.26 -11.51
C SER A 81 -13.87 10.32 -11.97
N ASP A 82 -14.45 10.60 -13.13
CA ASP A 82 -15.32 9.66 -13.87
C ASP A 82 -14.53 8.81 -14.87
N ARG A 83 -13.20 8.98 -14.93
CA ARG A 83 -12.27 8.30 -15.85
C ARG A 83 -10.96 8.00 -15.12
N THR A 84 -11.08 7.25 -14.03
CA THR A 84 -10.03 7.04 -13.02
C THR A 84 -8.80 6.34 -13.57
N GLU A 85 -8.99 5.20 -14.24
CA GLU A 85 -7.96 4.33 -14.79
C GLU A 85 -8.01 4.33 -16.33
N LEU A 86 -6.87 4.60 -16.96
CA LEU A 86 -6.75 4.71 -18.42
C LEU A 86 -6.05 3.49 -19.02
N ASP A 87 -5.30 2.72 -18.22
CA ASP A 87 -4.65 1.50 -18.66
C ASP A 87 -5.66 0.33 -18.57
N PRO A 88 -6.06 -0.28 -19.70
CA PRO A 88 -7.04 -1.36 -19.68
C PRO A 88 -6.52 -2.63 -18.98
N ALA A 89 -5.20 -2.80 -18.83
CA ALA A 89 -4.61 -3.94 -18.14
C ALA A 89 -4.45 -3.70 -16.64
N ALA A 90 -4.61 -2.46 -16.15
CA ALA A 90 -4.36 -2.13 -14.76
C ALA A 90 -5.50 -2.61 -13.85
N GLU A 91 -5.16 -3.50 -12.93
CA GLU A 91 -5.95 -3.72 -11.72
C GLU A 91 -5.54 -2.72 -10.63
N GLY A 92 -6.44 -2.47 -9.69
CA GLY A 92 -6.24 -1.50 -8.63
C GLY A 92 -6.69 -2.01 -7.27
N VAL A 93 -6.00 -1.57 -6.21
CA VAL A 93 -6.49 -1.64 -4.84
C VAL A 93 -6.56 -0.25 -4.25
N LEU A 94 -7.71 0.07 -3.66
CA LEU A 94 -7.89 1.27 -2.85
C LEU A 94 -7.87 0.89 -1.37
N PHE A 95 -7.16 1.67 -0.55
CA PHE A 95 -7.19 1.54 0.90
C PHE A 95 -7.31 2.92 1.55
N VAL A 96 -8.46 3.22 2.14
CA VAL A 96 -8.77 4.56 2.69
C VAL A 96 -8.11 4.72 4.05
N VAL A 97 -7.41 5.83 4.25
CA VAL A 97 -6.70 6.15 5.50
C VAL A 97 -7.27 7.40 6.19
N GLU A 98 -7.96 8.28 5.47
CA GLU A 98 -8.65 9.44 6.04
C GLU A 98 -9.84 9.85 5.17
N GLY A 99 -10.90 10.38 5.79
CA GLY A 99 -12.07 10.90 5.10
C GLY A 99 -12.92 9.80 4.45
N GLU A 100 -13.75 10.19 3.49
CA GLU A 100 -14.72 9.32 2.84
C GLU A 100 -14.69 9.51 1.32
N ILE A 101 -14.76 8.42 0.56
CA ILE A 101 -14.88 8.41 -0.90
C ILE A 101 -16.05 7.54 -1.34
N SER A 102 -16.70 7.91 -2.43
CA SER A 102 -17.73 7.11 -3.11
C SER A 102 -17.10 6.49 -4.37
N VAL A 103 -17.06 5.17 -4.46
CA VAL A 103 -16.56 4.41 -5.61
C VAL A 103 -17.71 3.76 -6.33
N ALA A 104 -17.91 4.08 -7.62
CA ALA A 104 -18.96 3.45 -8.42
C ALA A 104 -18.37 2.44 -9.41
N ILE A 105 -18.98 1.27 -9.53
CA ILE A 105 -18.55 0.17 -10.40
C ILE A 105 -19.75 -0.72 -10.73
N GLY A 106 -19.91 -1.10 -12.00
CA GLY A 106 -20.99 -2.01 -12.40
C GLY A 106 -22.42 -1.51 -12.14
N GLY A 107 -22.60 -0.21 -11.89
CA GLY A 107 -23.90 0.40 -11.56
C GLY A 107 -24.15 0.54 -10.05
N ASP A 108 -23.30 -0.03 -9.20
CA ASP A 108 -23.36 0.10 -7.75
C ASP A 108 -22.40 1.19 -7.27
N THR A 109 -22.75 1.85 -6.16
CA THR A 109 -21.91 2.85 -5.48
C THR A 109 -21.58 2.36 -4.07
N HIS A 110 -20.29 2.38 -3.73
CA HIS A 110 -19.74 1.99 -2.44
C HIS A 110 -19.12 3.18 -1.74
N VAL A 111 -19.64 3.54 -0.57
CA VAL A 111 -19.04 4.55 0.31
C VAL A 111 -17.94 3.89 1.13
N MET A 112 -16.73 4.42 1.06
CA MET A 112 -15.54 3.88 1.71
C MET A 112 -14.97 4.89 2.71
N HIS A 113 -14.77 4.45 3.94
CA HIS A 113 -14.24 5.23 5.07
C HIS A 113 -12.90 4.66 5.54
N PRO A 114 -12.19 5.26 6.52
CA PRO A 114 -10.85 4.79 6.89
C PRO A 114 -10.83 3.33 7.35
N GLY A 115 -9.98 2.51 6.74
CA GLY A 115 -9.93 1.06 6.90
C GLY A 115 -10.62 0.28 5.77
N CYS A 116 -11.47 0.93 4.97
CA CYS A 116 -12.07 0.30 3.80
C CYS A 116 -11.03 -0.04 2.74
N TYR A 117 -11.21 -1.23 2.18
CA TYR A 117 -10.42 -1.85 1.14
C TYR A 117 -11.33 -2.09 -0.08
N ALA A 118 -10.84 -1.76 -1.27
CA ALA A 118 -11.47 -2.18 -2.52
C ALA A 118 -10.45 -2.82 -3.45
N TYR A 119 -10.78 -3.98 -4.01
CA TYR A 119 -10.12 -4.54 -5.19
C TYR A 119 -10.93 -4.19 -6.43
N LEU A 120 -10.24 -3.69 -7.46
CA LEU A 120 -10.80 -3.19 -8.70
C LEU A 120 -10.18 -3.97 -9.87
N PRO A 121 -10.96 -4.82 -10.55
CA PRO A 121 -10.45 -5.64 -11.64
C PRO A 121 -9.97 -4.79 -12.83
N PRO A 122 -9.10 -5.32 -13.70
CA PRO A 122 -8.68 -4.63 -14.91
C PRO A 122 -9.88 -4.30 -15.80
N SER A 123 -9.87 -3.13 -16.45
CA SER A 123 -10.95 -2.66 -17.33
C SER A 123 -12.35 -2.63 -16.68
N SER A 124 -12.44 -2.46 -15.36
CA SER A 124 -13.73 -2.47 -14.63
C SER A 124 -14.56 -1.18 -14.78
N GLY A 125 -13.96 -0.10 -15.29
CA GLY A 125 -14.65 1.17 -15.54
C GLY A 125 -15.10 1.89 -14.27
N TRP A 126 -14.43 1.64 -13.14
CA TRP A 126 -14.76 2.26 -11.86
C TRP A 126 -14.57 3.78 -11.90
N THR A 127 -15.38 4.50 -11.13
CA THR A 127 -15.26 5.95 -10.92
C THR A 127 -15.14 6.25 -9.43
N LEU A 128 -14.68 7.45 -9.09
CA LEU A 128 -14.53 7.87 -7.69
C LEU A 128 -14.90 9.34 -7.53
N ARG A 129 -15.70 9.65 -6.51
CA ARG A 129 -16.00 11.02 -6.10
C ARG A 129 -15.81 11.17 -4.59
N ASN A 130 -15.34 12.34 -4.16
CA ASN A 130 -15.41 12.74 -2.76
C ASN A 130 -16.64 13.63 -2.57
N GLU A 131 -17.73 13.03 -2.11
CA GLU A 131 -19.01 13.72 -1.86
C GLU A 131 -19.08 14.33 -0.45
N SER A 132 -18.05 14.11 0.37
CA SER A 132 -17.98 14.63 1.73
C SER A 132 -17.52 16.10 1.76
N SER A 133 -17.63 16.73 2.93
CA SER A 133 -17.16 18.11 3.15
C SER A 133 -15.66 18.20 3.51
N GLY A 134 -14.99 17.06 3.72
CA GLY A 134 -13.58 16.99 4.10
C GLY A 134 -12.68 16.50 2.97
N HIS A 135 -11.37 16.59 3.15
CA HIS A 135 -10.45 15.89 2.25
C HIS A 135 -10.53 14.38 2.52
N ALA A 136 -10.41 13.60 1.47
CA ALA A 136 -10.26 12.15 1.57
C ALA A 136 -8.87 11.73 1.11
N ARG A 137 -8.25 10.81 1.85
CA ARG A 137 -6.92 10.27 1.55
C ARG A 137 -6.94 8.76 1.52
N PHE A 138 -6.36 8.20 0.47
CA PHE A 138 -6.33 6.75 0.27
C PHE A 138 -5.08 6.34 -0.50
N HIS A 139 -4.64 5.10 -0.28
CA HIS A 139 -3.66 4.47 -1.13
C HIS A 139 -4.34 3.92 -2.38
N TRP A 140 -3.73 4.13 -3.54
CA TRP A 140 -4.09 3.47 -4.79
C TRP A 140 -2.89 2.66 -5.28
N ILE A 141 -2.96 1.34 -5.15
CA ILE A 141 -1.92 0.40 -5.59
C ILE A 141 -2.36 -0.21 -6.91
N ARG A 142 -1.50 -0.16 -7.92
CA ARG A 142 -1.78 -0.59 -9.29
C ARG A 142 -0.76 -1.64 -9.72
N LYS A 143 -1.23 -2.61 -10.51
CA LYS A 143 -0.42 -3.62 -11.20
C LYS A 143 -1.06 -3.89 -12.56
N ALA A 144 -0.27 -4.27 -13.57
CA ALA A 144 -0.84 -4.86 -14.77
C ALA A 144 -1.24 -6.31 -14.48
N TYR A 145 -2.54 -6.62 -14.62
CA TYR A 145 -3.09 -7.95 -14.37
C TYR A 145 -2.52 -8.95 -15.37
N GLU A 146 -2.16 -10.14 -14.87
CA GLU A 146 -1.65 -11.24 -15.68
C GLU A 146 -2.76 -12.28 -15.91
N PRO A 147 -3.48 -12.23 -17.05
CA PRO A 147 -4.54 -13.19 -17.33
C PRO A 147 -3.98 -14.59 -17.58
N VAL A 148 -4.75 -15.61 -17.20
CA VAL A 148 -4.45 -17.03 -17.44
C VAL A 148 -5.62 -17.66 -18.15
N GLU A 149 -5.37 -18.31 -19.27
CA GLU A 149 -6.41 -19.04 -20.02
C GLU A 149 -7.09 -20.08 -19.13
N GLY A 150 -8.42 -20.06 -19.09
CA GLY A 150 -9.23 -20.95 -18.25
C GLY A 150 -9.43 -20.50 -16.80
N ILE A 151 -8.90 -19.33 -16.41
CA ILE A 151 -9.15 -18.70 -15.11
C ILE A 151 -9.82 -17.33 -15.34
N ASP A 152 -11.02 -17.15 -14.78
CA ASP A 152 -11.75 -15.89 -14.89
C ASP A 152 -11.03 -14.75 -14.17
N THR A 153 -11.23 -13.52 -14.66
CA THR A 153 -10.82 -12.32 -13.95
C THR A 153 -11.52 -12.25 -12.58
N PRO A 154 -10.81 -11.90 -11.49
CA PRO A 154 -11.43 -11.73 -10.18
C PRO A 154 -12.53 -10.64 -10.21
N PRO A 155 -13.66 -10.83 -9.52
CA PRO A 155 -14.70 -9.81 -9.41
C PRO A 155 -14.24 -8.65 -8.50
N PRO A 156 -14.89 -7.47 -8.56
CA PRO A 156 -14.62 -6.43 -7.59
C PRO A 156 -14.96 -6.88 -6.17
N LEU A 157 -14.22 -6.37 -5.20
CA LEU A 157 -14.38 -6.73 -3.78
C LEU A 157 -14.28 -5.48 -2.94
N PHE A 158 -15.21 -5.29 -2.00
CA PHE A 158 -15.21 -4.19 -1.04
C PHE A 158 -15.33 -4.77 0.36
N LEU A 159 -14.43 -4.38 1.25
CA LEU A 159 -14.34 -4.87 2.63
C LEU A 159 -13.92 -3.72 3.57
N ASP A 160 -14.15 -3.88 4.86
CA ASP A 160 -13.46 -3.10 5.88
C ASP A 160 -12.45 -4.00 6.58
N GLU A 161 -11.21 -3.54 6.71
CA GLU A 161 -10.19 -4.21 7.50
C GLU A 161 -10.68 -4.51 8.93
N ALA A 162 -11.53 -3.65 9.52
CA ALA A 162 -12.09 -3.81 10.85
C ALA A 162 -12.86 -5.12 11.03
N ASP A 163 -13.52 -5.58 9.95
CA ASP A 163 -14.37 -6.76 9.93
C ASP A 163 -13.62 -8.04 9.53
N VAL A 164 -12.38 -7.91 9.07
CA VAL A 164 -11.54 -9.05 8.70
C VAL A 164 -10.70 -9.51 9.90
N THR A 165 -10.89 -10.76 10.31
CA THR A 165 -10.10 -11.36 11.39
C THR A 165 -8.66 -11.62 10.92
N PRO A 166 -7.63 -11.05 11.58
CA PRO A 166 -6.24 -11.30 11.19
C PRO A 166 -5.83 -12.75 11.43
N SER A 167 -5.09 -13.33 10.48
CA SER A 167 -4.48 -14.65 10.64
C SER A 167 -3.16 -14.54 11.40
N ALA A 168 -3.10 -15.09 12.60
CA ALA A 168 -1.87 -15.14 13.40
C ALA A 168 -0.79 -15.98 12.73
N MET A 169 0.47 -15.54 12.82
CA MET A 169 1.60 -16.35 12.37
C MET A 169 1.85 -17.50 13.36
N PRO A 170 2.13 -18.72 12.86
CA PRO A 170 2.40 -19.87 13.74
C PRO A 170 3.57 -19.60 14.70
N GLY A 171 3.38 -19.95 15.98
CA GLY A 171 4.44 -19.86 16.99
C GLY A 171 4.73 -18.46 17.53
N THR A 172 3.88 -17.46 17.27
CA THR A 172 4.10 -16.07 17.73
C THR A 172 3.12 -15.61 18.81
N ASP A 173 2.36 -16.52 19.43
CA ASP A 173 1.30 -16.21 20.42
C ASP A 173 0.30 -15.14 19.94
N GLY A 174 0.01 -15.10 18.63
CA GLY A 174 -0.88 -14.10 18.02
C GLY A 174 -0.31 -12.68 17.93
N LYS A 175 0.94 -12.45 18.37
CA LYS A 175 1.58 -11.12 18.39
C LYS A 175 2.03 -10.62 17.02
N TRP A 176 2.11 -11.49 16.03
CA TRP A 176 2.33 -11.16 14.63
C TRP A 176 1.20 -11.79 13.82
N ALA A 177 0.46 -10.98 13.07
CA ALA A 177 -0.69 -11.43 12.29
C ALA A 177 -0.78 -10.69 10.96
N THR A 178 -1.47 -11.30 10.00
CA THR A 178 -1.75 -10.71 8.69
C THR A 178 -3.26 -10.68 8.44
N THR A 179 -3.80 -9.50 8.19
CA THR A 179 -5.14 -9.32 7.64
C THR A 179 -5.08 -9.50 6.13
N ARG A 180 -5.77 -10.53 5.63
CA ARG A 180 -5.84 -10.85 4.20
C ARG A 180 -7.25 -10.58 3.70
N PHE A 181 -7.37 -9.79 2.63
CA PHE A 181 -8.67 -9.43 2.04
C PHE A 181 -9.15 -10.45 1.01
N VAL A 182 -8.24 -11.27 0.49
CA VAL A 182 -8.50 -12.31 -0.50
C VAL A 182 -8.03 -13.66 0.05
N ASP A 183 -8.73 -14.73 -0.28
CA ASP A 183 -8.29 -16.10 -0.01
C ASP A 183 -6.99 -16.39 -0.77
N PRO A 184 -5.88 -16.75 -0.10
CA PRO A 184 -4.63 -17.09 -0.76
C PRO A 184 -4.72 -18.23 -1.79
N ALA A 185 -5.77 -19.07 -1.72
CA ALA A 185 -6.02 -20.13 -2.67
C ALA A 185 -6.80 -19.67 -3.93
N ASP A 186 -7.32 -18.43 -3.95
CA ASP A 186 -8.01 -17.89 -5.12
C ASP A 186 -7.02 -17.48 -6.22
N LEU A 187 -6.73 -18.42 -7.12
CA LEU A 187 -5.77 -18.24 -8.22
C LEU A 187 -6.18 -17.18 -9.26
N ARG A 188 -7.40 -16.63 -9.17
CA ARG A 188 -7.82 -15.49 -9.99
C ARG A 188 -6.99 -14.25 -9.67
N HIS A 189 -6.63 -14.05 -8.39
CA HIS A 189 -5.81 -12.92 -7.97
C HIS A 189 -4.32 -13.23 -8.14
N ASP A 190 -3.60 -12.32 -8.80
CA ASP A 190 -2.14 -12.36 -9.03
C ASP A 190 -1.37 -11.29 -8.23
N MET A 191 -2.07 -10.53 -7.39
CA MET A 191 -1.46 -9.73 -6.33
C MET A 191 -2.23 -9.86 -5.02
N HIS A 192 -1.50 -9.70 -3.92
CA HIS A 192 -2.09 -9.55 -2.59
C HIS A 192 -1.68 -8.20 -2.03
N VAL A 193 -2.68 -7.44 -1.56
CA VAL A 193 -2.48 -6.29 -0.68
C VAL A 193 -3.03 -6.69 0.68
N THR A 194 -2.25 -6.52 1.74
CA THR A 194 -2.56 -7.01 3.09
C THR A 194 -2.12 -6.01 4.15
N VAL A 195 -2.62 -6.15 5.37
CA VAL A 195 -2.10 -5.40 6.52
C VAL A 195 -1.41 -6.37 7.46
N VAL A 196 -0.12 -6.14 7.71
CA VAL A 196 0.63 -6.90 8.71
C VAL A 196 0.61 -6.13 10.02
N THR A 197 0.31 -6.83 11.11
CA THR A 197 0.19 -6.26 12.45
C THR A 197 1.14 -6.95 13.41
N PHE A 198 1.87 -6.13 14.18
CA PHE A 198 2.72 -6.52 15.29
C PHE A 198 2.21 -5.90 16.58
N GLU A 199 2.01 -6.73 17.60
CA GLU A 199 1.83 -6.26 18.98
C GLU A 199 3.17 -5.78 19.56
N PRO A 200 3.16 -4.90 20.58
CA PRO A 200 4.38 -4.48 21.26
C PRO A 200 5.26 -5.65 21.72
N GLY A 201 6.54 -5.59 21.39
CA GLY A 201 7.54 -6.62 21.67
C GLY A 201 7.52 -7.82 20.72
N ALA A 202 6.65 -7.83 19.70
CA ALA A 202 6.68 -8.85 18.66
C ALA A 202 7.90 -8.69 17.75
N VAL A 203 8.31 -9.81 17.16
CA VAL A 203 9.46 -9.89 16.25
C VAL A 203 9.12 -10.74 15.04
N ILE A 204 9.81 -10.47 13.93
CA ILE A 204 9.97 -11.47 12.86
C ILE A 204 11.27 -12.21 13.19
N PRO A 205 11.22 -13.48 13.65
CA PRO A 205 12.38 -14.16 14.22
C PRO A 205 13.34 -14.73 13.17
N PHE A 206 13.03 -14.61 11.88
CA PHE A 206 13.87 -15.06 10.78
C PHE A 206 14.00 -13.95 9.74
N ALA A 207 15.13 -13.93 9.04
CA ALA A 207 15.32 -13.02 7.93
C ALA A 207 14.60 -13.61 6.70
N GLU A 208 13.34 -13.25 6.50
CA GLU A 208 12.54 -13.75 5.39
C GLU A 208 13.21 -13.36 4.07
N THR A 209 13.32 -14.32 3.16
CA THR A 209 13.83 -14.11 1.79
C THR A 209 12.86 -14.79 0.84
N HIS A 210 12.24 -14.00 -0.04
CA HIS A 210 11.36 -14.53 -1.07
C HIS A 210 11.53 -13.77 -2.38
N VAL A 211 11.16 -14.44 -3.47
CA VAL A 211 11.35 -13.92 -4.84
C VAL A 211 10.49 -12.68 -5.13
N MET A 212 9.33 -12.56 -4.48
CA MET A 212 8.38 -11.49 -4.77
C MET A 212 8.94 -10.14 -4.34
N GLU A 213 8.90 -9.18 -5.26
CA GLU A 213 9.12 -7.78 -4.89
C GLU A 213 7.91 -7.27 -4.11
N HIS A 214 8.15 -6.34 -3.18
CA HIS A 214 7.06 -5.78 -2.41
C HIS A 214 7.40 -4.41 -1.85
N GLY A 215 6.36 -3.60 -1.73
CA GLY A 215 6.39 -2.35 -0.98
C GLY A 215 5.67 -2.49 0.35
N LEU A 216 6.18 -1.79 1.35
CA LEU A 216 5.59 -1.67 2.67
C LEU A 216 5.35 -0.20 2.97
N TYR A 217 4.15 0.16 3.40
CA TYR A 217 3.84 1.50 3.88
C TYR A 217 3.38 1.42 5.32
N VAL A 218 4.09 2.09 6.24
CA VAL A 218 3.76 2.04 7.66
C VAL A 218 2.49 2.86 7.94
N LEU A 219 1.44 2.20 8.40
CA LEU A 219 0.15 2.81 8.71
C LEU A 219 0.10 3.32 10.16
N GLU A 220 0.71 2.60 11.09
CA GLU A 220 0.61 2.86 12.53
C GLU A 220 1.91 2.46 13.25
N GLY A 221 2.27 3.23 14.28
CA GLY A 221 3.32 2.88 15.21
C GLY A 221 4.74 3.12 14.70
N LYS A 222 5.70 2.45 15.35
CA LYS A 222 7.13 2.52 15.05
C LYS A 222 7.83 1.21 15.36
N ALA A 223 8.88 0.91 14.62
CA ALA A 223 9.68 -0.30 14.76
C ALA A 223 11.12 -0.07 14.31
N VAL A 224 12.00 -1.03 14.62
CA VAL A 224 13.31 -1.14 13.97
C VAL A 224 13.22 -2.29 12.98
N TYR A 225 13.29 -1.97 11.69
CA TYR A 225 13.21 -2.95 10.61
C TYR A 225 14.62 -3.32 10.14
N ARG A 226 14.87 -4.61 9.97
CA ARG A 226 16.10 -5.10 9.34
C ARG A 226 15.84 -5.25 7.85
N LEU A 227 16.53 -4.45 7.05
CA LEU A 227 16.49 -4.51 5.60
C LEU A 227 17.87 -4.94 5.11
N ASN A 228 17.96 -6.13 4.55
CA ASN A 228 19.23 -6.80 4.26
C ASN A 228 20.12 -6.96 5.49
N GLN A 229 21.22 -6.20 5.61
CA GLN A 229 22.11 -6.25 6.78
C GLN A 229 21.90 -5.06 7.73
N ASP A 230 21.06 -4.10 7.34
CA ASP A 230 20.95 -2.80 7.97
C ASP A 230 19.71 -2.77 8.86
N TRP A 231 19.86 -2.18 10.06
CA TRP A 231 18.76 -1.89 10.95
C TRP A 231 18.36 -0.43 10.79
N VAL A 232 17.10 -0.19 10.46
CA VAL A 232 16.55 1.15 10.17
C VAL A 232 15.33 1.38 11.06
N GLU A 233 15.29 2.51 11.75
CA GLU A 233 14.09 2.94 12.46
C GLU A 233 13.04 3.45 11.46
N VAL A 234 11.82 2.96 11.60
CA VAL A 234 10.68 3.32 10.76
C VAL A 234 9.46 3.67 11.61
N GLU A 235 8.64 4.59 11.11
CA GLU A 235 7.43 5.07 11.75
C GLU A 235 6.30 5.26 10.74
N ALA A 236 5.08 5.46 11.24
CA ALA A 236 3.91 5.71 10.42
C ALA A 236 4.13 6.84 9.40
N GLY A 237 3.84 6.54 8.13
CA GLY A 237 4.08 7.38 6.97
C GLY A 237 5.32 7.03 6.15
N ASP A 238 6.25 6.26 6.72
CA ASP A 238 7.44 5.82 5.98
C ASP A 238 7.08 4.71 4.99
N TYR A 239 7.74 4.75 3.83
CA TYR A 239 7.66 3.73 2.81
C TYR A 239 8.98 2.96 2.71
N MET A 240 8.90 1.65 2.64
CA MET A 240 10.03 0.75 2.40
C MET A 240 9.75 -0.05 1.13
N TRP A 241 10.77 -0.23 0.32
CA TRP A 241 10.70 -1.10 -0.85
C TRP A 241 11.85 -2.09 -0.84
N LEU A 242 11.53 -3.35 -1.11
CA LEU A 242 12.48 -4.46 -1.04
C LEU A 242 12.56 -5.14 -2.40
N ARG A 243 13.78 -5.24 -2.92
CA ARG A 243 14.07 -6.08 -4.08
C ARG A 243 13.90 -7.56 -3.71
N ALA A 244 13.64 -8.40 -4.71
CA ALA A 244 13.62 -9.86 -4.59
C ALA A 244 14.79 -10.38 -3.74
N PHE A 245 14.48 -11.29 -2.81
CA PHE A 245 15.40 -11.91 -1.85
C PHE A 245 16.07 -10.97 -0.84
N CYS A 246 15.67 -9.70 -0.73
CA CYS A 246 16.14 -8.83 0.36
C CYS A 246 15.75 -9.43 1.72
N PRO A 247 16.73 -9.80 2.58
CA PRO A 247 16.43 -10.35 3.90
C PRO A 247 15.66 -9.34 4.76
N GLN A 248 14.53 -9.74 5.33
CA GLN A 248 13.73 -8.86 6.19
C GLN A 248 13.49 -9.42 7.60
N ALA A 249 13.63 -8.56 8.61
CA ALA A 249 13.23 -8.85 9.98
C ALA A 249 12.67 -7.58 10.65
N CYS A 250 12.00 -7.72 11.79
CA CYS A 250 11.39 -6.57 12.47
C CYS A 250 11.45 -6.73 13.99
N TYR A 251 11.76 -5.65 14.70
CA TYR A 251 11.55 -5.47 16.13
C TYR A 251 10.49 -4.38 16.37
N ALA A 252 9.27 -4.79 16.74
CA ALA A 252 8.18 -3.86 17.07
C ALA A 252 8.25 -3.43 18.54
N GLY A 253 9.25 -2.62 18.90
CA GLY A 253 9.49 -2.18 20.29
C GLY A 253 8.67 -0.97 20.75
N GLY A 254 7.80 -0.42 19.89
CA GLY A 254 6.95 0.72 20.25
C GLY A 254 5.92 0.40 21.33
N PRO A 255 5.37 1.42 22.03
CA PRO A 255 4.38 1.22 23.09
C PRO A 255 2.98 0.82 22.58
N GLY A 256 2.74 0.95 21.27
CA GLY A 256 1.51 0.57 20.59
C GLY A 256 1.78 -0.39 19.43
N LYS A 257 0.73 -0.77 18.71
CA LYS A 257 0.84 -1.66 17.55
C LYS A 257 1.73 -1.04 16.48
N PHE A 258 2.48 -1.89 15.78
CA PHE A 258 3.17 -1.52 14.56
C PHE A 258 2.48 -2.22 13.39
N ARG A 259 2.00 -1.44 12.42
CA ARG A 259 1.20 -1.94 11.31
C ARG A 259 1.63 -1.32 10.00
N TYR A 260 1.64 -2.12 8.95
CA TYR A 260 1.96 -1.64 7.61
C TYR A 260 1.10 -2.33 6.55
N LEU A 261 0.77 -1.56 5.51
CA LEU A 261 0.22 -2.06 4.27
C LEU A 261 1.35 -2.73 3.50
N LEU A 262 1.12 -3.94 3.01
CA LEU A 262 2.07 -4.70 2.20
C LEU A 262 1.39 -5.13 0.92
N TYR A 263 2.05 -4.94 -0.22
CA TYR A 263 1.61 -5.49 -1.51
C TYR A 263 2.70 -6.32 -2.16
N LYS A 264 2.30 -7.44 -2.78
CA LYS A 264 3.21 -8.35 -3.49
C LYS A 264 2.48 -9.09 -4.61
N ASP A 265 3.23 -9.50 -5.62
CA ASP A 265 2.77 -10.39 -6.69
C ASP A 265 2.76 -11.86 -6.22
N VAL A 266 1.79 -12.64 -6.70
CA VAL A 266 1.58 -14.05 -6.31
C VAL A 266 0.92 -14.84 -7.45
N ASN A 267 0.78 -16.15 -7.28
CA ASN A 267 -0.08 -17.01 -8.11
C ASN A 267 0.19 -17.00 -9.62
N ARG A 268 1.38 -16.57 -10.04
CA ARG A 268 1.86 -16.59 -11.43
C ARG A 268 3.24 -17.21 -11.50
N HIS A 269 3.60 -17.74 -12.66
CA HIS A 269 4.95 -18.23 -12.90
C HIS A 269 5.94 -17.07 -12.94
N ALA A 270 7.11 -17.27 -12.33
CA ALA A 270 8.23 -16.33 -12.49
C ALA A 270 8.56 -16.18 -13.98
N LYS A 271 8.62 -14.94 -14.47
CA LYS A 271 8.86 -14.65 -15.89
C LYS A 271 10.24 -15.15 -16.30
N LEU A 272 10.30 -15.93 -17.38
CA LEU A 272 11.54 -16.42 -17.97
C LEU A 272 11.97 -15.47 -19.10
N GLY A 273 12.75 -14.42 -18.78
CA GLY A 273 13.24 -13.44 -19.75
C GLY A 273 13.69 -12.13 -19.10
N GLY A 274 14.57 -11.36 -19.77
CA GLY A 274 15.04 -10.07 -19.25
C GLY A 274 13.96 -9.00 -19.27
N PHE A 275 14.04 -8.07 -18.31
CA PHE A 275 13.31 -6.79 -18.33
C PHE A 275 13.77 -6.03 -19.57
N ARG A 276 12.93 -5.99 -20.60
CA ARG A 276 13.18 -5.16 -21.79
C ARG A 276 12.71 -3.74 -21.54
#